data_AF-A0A8M8V6R5-F1
#
_entry.id   AF-A0A8M8V6R5-F1
#
_cell.length_a   1.000
_cell.length_b   1.000
_cell.length_c   1.000
_cell.angle_alpha   90.00
_cell.angle_beta   90.00
_cell.angle_gamma   90.00
#
_symmetry.space_group_name_H-M   'P 1'
#
loop_
_entity.id
_entity.type
_entity.pdbx_description
1 polymer ?
#
loop_
_entity_poly.entity_id
_entity_poly.type
_entity_poly.pdbx_seq_one_letter_code
_entity_poly.pdbx_strand_id
1 'polypeptide(L)'
;MELHSTPPADGVIAAAVEMPEPDVHVVTSSGMLIPAHSKILASASPVLESIIERPQKRRSSDRNIPILGVPYDAVPVFIQFLYSRKCTEEQMEKFGIHLLALAHVYSVPQLKQRCTRGLAQRLTVDNVVDVFQLARLCNAPDLRLKCMKLLSNNFKAVAETEGWKFLQNHDPYLELEILQFIDEAESRRKMRRRRREQQSLYIQLSEAMDCLEHICSEGCTSVGPSDMDLSKHKGPCSKFSTCHGLQLLIKHFGTCMKRVNGGCLRCKRMWQLFRLHSSICGQPDECRVPLCRKSIWNCIS
;
A
#
# COMPACT_ATOMS: atom_id res chain seq x y z
N MET A 1 34.23 62.88 5.73
CA MET A 1 34.71 63.22 4.38
C MET A 1 35.95 62.39 4.17
N GLU A 2 35.76 61.11 3.84
CA GLU A 2 35.81 60.60 2.46
C GLU A 2 37.22 60.73 1.89
N LEU A 3 37.85 59.59 1.61
CA LEU A 3 38.27 59.24 0.26
C LEU A 3 38.56 57.73 0.22
N HIS A 4 37.68 57.05 -0.51
CA HIS A 4 37.87 55.70 -1.02
C HIS A 4 39.18 55.60 -1.81
N SER A 5 39.92 54.51 -1.62
CA SER A 5 40.82 53.99 -2.65
C SER A 5 40.75 52.48 -2.58
N THR A 6 39.98 51.93 -3.52
CA THR A 6 39.80 50.50 -3.81
C THR A 6 41.12 49.89 -4.30
N PRO A 7 41.54 48.70 -3.80
CA PRO A 7 42.59 47.92 -4.44
C PRO A 7 42.08 47.25 -5.73
N PRO A 8 42.97 46.90 -6.67
CA PRO A 8 42.59 46.42 -8.00
C PRO A 8 42.00 45.01 -7.96
N ALA A 9 40.98 44.82 -8.79
CA ALA A 9 40.38 43.53 -9.09
C ALA A 9 41.25 42.78 -10.11
N ASP A 10 42.26 42.05 -9.63
CA ASP A 10 43.00 41.12 -10.48
C ASP A 10 42.45 39.69 -10.32
N GLY A 11 41.50 39.40 -11.21
CA GLY A 11 41.48 38.20 -12.04
C GLY A 11 41.78 36.86 -11.37
N VAL A 12 40.81 36.32 -10.63
CA VAL A 12 40.68 34.85 -10.56
C VAL A 12 40.04 34.41 -11.88
N ILE A 13 40.88 34.11 -12.87
CA ILE A 13 40.46 33.34 -14.04
C ILE A 13 40.06 31.96 -13.50
N ALA A 14 38.76 31.76 -13.31
CA ALA A 14 38.21 30.42 -13.24
C ALA A 14 38.56 29.76 -14.58
N ALA A 15 39.61 28.94 -14.59
CA ALA A 15 39.91 28.10 -15.72
C ALA A 15 38.66 27.28 -16.02
N ALA A 16 37.92 27.69 -17.05
CA ALA A 16 36.96 26.82 -17.69
C ALA A 16 37.79 25.61 -18.10
N VAL A 17 37.58 24.47 -17.44
CA VAL A 17 38.16 23.21 -17.86
C VAL A 17 37.65 22.99 -19.27
N GLU A 18 38.46 23.31 -20.27
CA GLU A 18 38.18 22.98 -21.66
C GLU A 18 38.02 21.47 -21.69
N MET A 19 36.79 21.03 -21.94
CA MET A 19 36.52 19.63 -22.13
C MET A 19 37.28 19.17 -23.37
N PRO A 20 38.05 18.07 -23.29
CA PRO A 20 38.80 17.57 -24.42
C PRO A 20 37.86 17.25 -25.59
N GLU A 21 38.39 17.19 -26.82
CA GLU A 21 37.54 16.84 -27.97
C GLU A 21 36.88 15.45 -27.78
N PRO A 22 35.61 15.29 -28.21
CA PRO A 22 34.93 14.01 -28.19
C PRO A 22 35.69 12.93 -28.96
N ASP A 23 35.96 11.80 -28.32
CA ASP A 23 36.77 10.69 -28.86
C ASP A 23 35.92 9.44 -29.22
N VAL A 24 34.60 9.54 -29.07
CA VAL A 24 33.64 8.47 -29.38
C VAL A 24 32.30 9.04 -29.84
N HIS A 25 31.61 8.32 -30.72
CA HIS A 25 30.27 8.68 -31.18
C HIS A 25 29.24 7.63 -30.77
N VAL A 26 28.09 8.08 -30.27
CA VAL A 26 26.93 7.24 -30.05
C VAL A 26 26.07 7.23 -31.30
N VAL A 27 25.80 6.05 -31.85
CA VAL A 27 24.98 5.86 -33.05
C VAL A 27 23.56 5.51 -32.62
N THR A 28 22.59 6.31 -33.05
CA THR A 28 21.16 6.13 -32.74
C THR A 28 20.44 5.31 -33.82
N SER A 29 19.21 4.88 -33.55
CA SER A 29 18.37 4.14 -34.51
C SER A 29 18.14 4.87 -35.84
N SER A 30 18.17 6.20 -35.85
CA SER A 30 18.04 7.02 -37.06
C SER A 30 19.35 7.18 -37.85
N GLY A 31 20.43 6.55 -37.40
CA GLY A 31 21.77 6.71 -37.99
C GLY A 31 22.49 7.99 -37.56
N MET A 32 21.87 8.82 -36.71
CA MET A 32 22.48 10.05 -36.21
C MET A 32 23.58 9.75 -35.20
N LEU A 33 24.66 10.53 -35.27
CA LEU A 33 25.82 10.45 -34.39
C LEU A 33 25.75 11.52 -33.31
N ILE A 34 25.99 11.11 -32.06
CA ILE A 34 26.09 12.00 -30.90
C ILE A 34 27.53 11.95 -30.39
N PRO A 35 28.30 13.05 -30.45
CA PRO A 35 29.67 13.07 -29.94
C PRO A 35 29.67 12.95 -28.41
N ALA A 36 30.57 12.14 -27.87
CA ALA A 36 30.71 11.88 -26.44
C ALA A 36 32.17 11.59 -26.06
N HIS A 37 32.41 11.39 -24.76
CA HIS A 37 33.75 11.17 -24.21
C HIS A 37 33.83 9.78 -23.58
N SER A 38 34.72 8.94 -24.10
CA SER A 38 34.87 7.53 -23.72
C SER A 38 35.10 7.36 -22.22
N LYS A 39 35.97 8.19 -21.62
CA LYS A 39 36.27 8.18 -20.17
C LYS A 39 35.02 8.41 -19.31
N ILE A 40 34.15 9.32 -19.72
CA ILE A 40 32.93 9.64 -18.97
C ILE A 40 31.92 8.50 -19.11
N LEU A 41 31.73 7.99 -20.33
CA LEU A 41 30.84 6.86 -20.58
C LEU A 41 31.28 5.59 -19.83
N ALA A 42 32.58 5.26 -19.89
CA ALA A 42 33.18 4.11 -19.22
C ALA A 42 33.02 4.22 -17.70
N SER A 43 33.39 5.35 -17.11
CA SER A 43 33.23 5.56 -15.66
C SER A 43 31.76 5.54 -15.19
N ALA A 44 30.81 5.84 -16.07
CA ALA A 44 29.40 5.87 -15.72
C ALA A 44 28.67 4.53 -15.89
N SER A 45 29.23 3.60 -16.67
CA SER A 45 28.61 2.33 -17.01
C SER A 45 29.68 1.25 -17.27
N PRO A 46 29.68 0.13 -16.51
CA PRO A 46 30.60 -0.97 -16.76
C PRO A 46 30.33 -1.66 -18.11
N VAL A 47 29.09 -1.57 -18.62
CA VAL A 47 28.75 -2.09 -19.94
C VAL A 47 29.40 -1.24 -21.02
N LEU A 48 29.31 0.09 -20.92
CA LEU A 48 29.97 1.00 -21.85
C LEU A 48 31.50 0.89 -21.77
N GLU A 49 32.06 0.79 -20.56
CA GLU A 49 33.49 0.51 -20.35
C GLU A 49 33.92 -0.74 -21.13
N SER A 50 33.22 -1.86 -20.93
CA SER A 50 33.52 -3.10 -21.65
C SER A 50 33.37 -2.98 -23.18
N ILE A 51 32.46 -2.13 -23.68
CA ILE A 51 32.31 -1.88 -25.11
C ILE A 51 33.49 -1.06 -25.64
N ILE A 52 33.96 -0.08 -24.87
CA ILE A 52 35.05 0.83 -25.23
C ILE A 52 36.42 0.13 -25.18
N GLU A 53 36.62 -0.79 -24.24
CA GLU A 53 37.86 -1.54 -24.07
C GLU A 53 38.03 -2.69 -25.08
N ARG A 54 36.95 -3.12 -25.73
CA ARG A 54 37.00 -4.22 -26.71
C ARG A 54 37.90 -3.87 -27.91
N PRO A 55 38.86 -4.75 -28.27
CA PRO A 55 39.67 -4.56 -29.46
C PRO A 55 38.81 -4.55 -30.73
N GLN A 56 38.84 -3.45 -31.50
CA GLN A 56 38.13 -3.37 -32.76
C GLN A 56 38.82 -4.20 -33.86
N LYS A 57 38.04 -5.00 -34.60
CA LYS A 57 38.52 -5.80 -35.74
C LYS A 57 38.85 -4.97 -36.99
N ARG A 58 38.47 -3.69 -37.04
CA ARG A 58 38.72 -2.79 -38.19
C ARG A 58 39.55 -1.59 -37.74
N ARG A 59 40.54 -1.21 -38.55
CA ARG A 59 41.40 0.00 -38.41
C ARG A 59 40.61 1.31 -38.64
N SER A 60 39.37 1.39 -38.17
CA SER A 60 38.58 2.62 -38.26
C SER A 60 38.97 3.52 -37.10
N SER A 61 39.36 4.76 -37.38
CA SER A 61 39.61 5.81 -36.38
C SER A 61 38.36 6.13 -35.55
N ASP A 62 37.17 5.83 -36.09
CA ASP A 62 35.90 6.22 -35.47
C ASP A 62 35.38 5.13 -34.53
N ARG A 63 35.47 5.40 -33.22
CA ARG A 63 34.82 4.58 -32.19
C ARG A 63 33.32 4.90 -32.14
N ASN A 64 32.50 3.92 -32.48
CA ASN A 64 31.05 4.05 -32.55
C ASN A 64 30.37 3.09 -31.57
N ILE A 65 29.48 3.62 -30.72
CA ILE A 65 28.68 2.86 -29.74
C ILE A 65 27.21 2.87 -30.18
N PRO A 66 26.63 1.72 -30.59
CA PRO A 66 25.22 1.68 -30.98
C PRO A 66 24.30 1.72 -29.76
N ILE A 67 23.38 2.68 -29.73
CA ILE A 67 22.22 2.73 -28.82
C ILE A 67 20.95 2.72 -29.69
N LEU A 68 20.35 1.55 -29.83
CA LEU A 68 19.25 1.28 -30.75
C LEU A 68 17.97 0.89 -30.01
N GLY A 69 16.83 0.97 -30.69
CA GLY A 69 15.53 0.55 -30.14
C GLY A 69 14.88 1.56 -29.19
N VAL A 70 15.40 2.78 -29.11
CA VAL A 70 14.80 3.91 -28.39
C VAL A 70 14.68 5.13 -29.31
N PRO A 71 13.74 6.06 -29.04
CA PRO A 71 13.64 7.32 -29.76
C PRO A 71 14.94 8.12 -29.69
N TYR A 72 15.27 8.84 -30.77
CA TYR A 72 16.47 9.69 -30.83
C TYR A 72 16.55 10.61 -29.62
N ASP A 73 15.48 11.34 -29.30
CA ASP A 73 15.47 12.34 -28.21
C ASP A 73 15.72 11.76 -26.82
N ALA A 74 15.48 10.47 -26.60
CA ALA A 74 15.78 9.81 -25.33
C ALA A 74 17.30 9.58 -25.14
N VAL A 75 18.05 9.45 -26.23
CA VAL A 75 19.49 9.14 -26.20
C VAL A 75 20.30 10.32 -25.65
N PRO A 76 20.16 11.57 -26.14
CA PRO A 76 20.82 12.73 -25.54
C PRO A 76 20.52 12.88 -24.05
N VAL A 77 19.28 12.61 -23.62
CA VAL A 77 18.90 12.68 -22.20
C VAL A 77 19.64 11.62 -21.37
N PHE A 78 19.76 10.40 -21.89
CA PHE A 78 20.55 9.34 -21.26
C PHE A 78 22.03 9.74 -21.15
N ILE A 79 22.62 10.22 -22.25
CA ILE A 79 24.03 10.66 -22.26
C ILE A 79 24.22 11.83 -21.29
N GLN A 80 23.36 12.85 -21.32
CA GLN A 80 23.40 13.98 -20.39
C GLN A 80 23.35 13.52 -18.92
N PHE A 81 22.57 12.49 -18.61
CA PHE A 81 22.54 11.92 -17.27
C PHE A 81 23.89 11.29 -16.89
N LEU A 82 24.60 10.62 -17.81
CA LEU A 82 25.93 10.06 -17.52
C LEU A 82 26.94 11.15 -17.16
N TYR A 83 26.84 12.33 -17.77
CA TYR A 83 27.70 13.49 -17.46
C TYR A 83 27.32 14.16 -16.15
N SER A 84 26.03 14.45 -15.96
CA SER A 84 25.59 15.38 -14.92
C SER A 84 24.95 14.71 -13.70
N ARG A 85 24.59 13.42 -13.82
CA ARG A 85 23.74 12.67 -12.87
C ARG A 85 22.38 13.32 -12.61
N LYS A 86 21.94 14.23 -13.49
CA LYS A 86 20.67 14.96 -13.39
C LYS A 86 19.71 14.53 -14.50
N CYS A 87 18.43 14.47 -14.16
CA CYS A 87 17.33 14.19 -15.10
C CYS A 87 16.12 14.97 -14.60
N THR A 88 15.55 15.84 -15.42
CA THR A 88 14.42 16.72 -15.04
C THR A 88 13.11 15.94 -14.97
N GLU A 89 12.09 16.50 -14.32
CA GLU A 89 10.77 15.86 -14.26
C GLU A 89 10.09 15.79 -15.64
N GLU A 90 10.33 16.78 -16.51
CA GLU A 90 9.85 16.78 -17.90
C GLU A 90 10.52 15.67 -18.73
N GLN A 91 11.83 15.48 -18.57
CA GLN A 91 12.55 14.37 -19.21
C GLN A 91 12.04 13.02 -18.71
N MET A 92 11.75 12.91 -17.41
CA MET A 92 11.18 11.70 -16.82
C MET A 92 9.77 11.40 -17.35
N GLU A 93 8.95 12.42 -17.53
CA GLU A 93 7.60 12.28 -18.08
C GLU A 93 7.62 11.82 -19.54
N LYS A 94 8.46 12.43 -20.39
CA LYS A 94 8.54 12.10 -21.81
C LYS A 94 9.27 10.79 -22.08
N PHE A 95 10.36 10.52 -21.37
CA PHE A 95 11.30 9.45 -21.71
C PHE A 95 11.49 8.40 -20.61
N GLY A 96 10.73 8.43 -19.52
CA GLY A 96 10.94 7.57 -18.34
C GLY A 96 11.04 6.08 -18.66
N ILE A 97 10.19 5.57 -19.57
CA ILE A 97 10.22 4.15 -19.99
C ILE A 97 11.51 3.80 -20.73
N HIS A 98 11.96 4.67 -21.63
CA HIS A 98 13.19 4.51 -22.41
C HIS A 98 14.42 4.61 -21.51
N LEU A 99 14.43 5.58 -20.60
CA LEU A 99 15.51 5.77 -19.64
C LEU A 99 15.61 4.60 -18.66
N LEU A 100 14.50 3.99 -18.25
CA LEU A 100 14.53 2.77 -17.43
C LEU A 100 15.16 1.60 -18.20
N ALA A 101 14.79 1.40 -19.46
CA ALA A 101 15.36 0.36 -20.32
C ALA A 101 16.86 0.58 -20.53
N LEU A 102 17.29 1.79 -20.91
CA LEU A 102 18.69 2.14 -21.09
C LEU A 102 19.49 1.98 -19.79
N ALA A 103 18.94 2.43 -18.66
CA ALA A 103 19.58 2.27 -17.35
C ALA A 103 19.75 0.80 -16.96
N HIS A 104 18.83 -0.07 -17.37
CA HIS A 104 18.99 -1.50 -17.14
C HIS A 104 20.05 -2.12 -18.05
N VAL A 105 19.94 -1.90 -19.37
CA VAL A 105 20.82 -2.48 -20.40
C VAL A 105 22.27 -2.05 -20.18
N TYR A 106 22.50 -0.75 -19.93
CA TYR A 106 23.84 -0.21 -19.70
C TYR A 106 24.25 -0.23 -18.22
N SER A 107 23.53 -0.94 -17.35
CA SER A 107 23.87 -1.08 -15.92
C SER A 107 24.19 0.25 -15.23
N VAL A 108 23.23 1.18 -15.21
CA VAL A 108 23.34 2.50 -14.55
C VAL A 108 22.36 2.55 -13.37
N PRO A 109 22.74 2.05 -12.16
CA PRO A 109 21.80 1.83 -11.06
C PRO A 109 21.12 3.11 -10.57
N GLN A 110 21.85 4.23 -10.54
CA GLN A 110 21.33 5.53 -10.09
C GLN A 110 20.19 6.03 -10.98
N LEU A 111 20.34 5.90 -12.30
CA LEU A 111 19.27 6.24 -13.25
C LEU A 111 18.11 5.27 -13.12
N LYS A 112 18.40 3.97 -12.99
CA LYS A 112 17.38 2.93 -12.84
C LYS A 112 16.50 3.20 -11.61
N GLN A 113 17.10 3.54 -10.47
CA GLN A 113 16.38 3.90 -9.24
C GLN A 113 15.53 5.17 -9.44
N ARG A 114 16.09 6.20 -10.09
CA ARG A 114 15.36 7.43 -10.39
C ARG A 114 14.14 7.17 -11.30
N CYS A 115 14.31 6.39 -12.36
CA CYS A 115 13.22 6.03 -13.28
C CYS A 115 12.17 5.16 -12.59
N THR A 116 12.58 4.19 -11.77
CA THR A 116 11.67 3.34 -10.99
C THR A 116 10.77 4.19 -10.09
N ARG A 117 11.32 5.22 -9.43
CA ARG A 117 10.53 6.15 -8.61
C ARG A 117 9.65 7.08 -9.46
N GLY A 118 10.21 7.66 -10.52
CA GLY A 118 9.51 8.62 -11.37
C GLY A 118 8.32 8.01 -12.11
N LEU A 119 8.49 6.81 -12.67
CA LEU A 119 7.41 6.05 -13.32
C LEU A 119 6.36 5.62 -12.30
N ALA A 120 6.77 5.18 -11.11
CA ALA A 120 5.85 4.79 -10.04
C ALA A 120 4.91 5.93 -9.60
N GLN A 121 5.36 7.18 -9.66
CA GLN A 121 4.53 8.35 -9.32
C GLN A 121 3.55 8.72 -10.44
N ARG A 122 3.80 8.24 -11.66
CA ARG A 122 3.02 8.52 -12.88
C ARG A 122 2.24 7.28 -13.36
N LEU A 123 2.07 6.29 -12.50
CA LEU A 123 1.27 5.11 -12.80
C LEU A 123 -0.21 5.50 -12.88
N THR A 124 -0.85 5.16 -13.99
CA THR A 124 -2.27 5.37 -14.26
C THR A 124 -2.93 4.04 -14.62
N VAL A 125 -4.26 4.02 -14.69
CA VAL A 125 -5.00 2.84 -15.16
C VAL A 125 -4.61 2.50 -16.60
N ASP A 126 -4.42 3.51 -17.45
CA ASP A 126 -4.14 3.32 -18.87
C ASP A 126 -2.74 2.76 -19.14
N ASN A 127 -1.73 3.16 -18.35
CA ASN A 127 -0.33 2.78 -18.61
C ASN A 127 0.19 1.62 -17.74
N VAL A 128 -0.58 1.14 -16.75
CA VAL A 128 -0.08 0.20 -15.75
C VAL A 128 0.41 -1.12 -16.34
N VAL A 129 -0.24 -1.60 -17.41
CA VAL A 129 0.12 -2.88 -18.04
C VAL A 129 1.48 -2.78 -18.72
N ASP A 130 1.70 -1.72 -19.50
CA ASP A 130 2.97 -1.48 -20.19
C ASP A 130 4.11 -1.27 -19.19
N VAL A 131 3.88 -0.46 -18.16
CA VAL A 131 4.88 -0.19 -17.11
C VAL A 131 5.17 -1.45 -16.30
N PHE A 132 4.17 -2.31 -16.07
CA PHE A 132 4.37 -3.60 -15.41
C PHE A 132 5.26 -4.54 -16.23
N GLN A 133 5.00 -4.67 -17.53
CA GLN A 133 5.84 -5.47 -18.43
C GLN A 133 7.28 -4.93 -18.45
N LEU A 134 7.44 -3.62 -18.60
CA LEU A 134 8.75 -2.98 -18.54
C LEU A 134 9.47 -3.24 -17.21
N ALA A 135 8.76 -3.14 -16.09
CA ALA A 135 9.32 -3.41 -14.77
C ALA A 135 9.81 -4.86 -14.60
N ARG A 136 9.13 -5.83 -15.23
CA ARG A 136 9.57 -7.23 -15.28
C ARG A 136 10.85 -7.35 -16.11
N LEU A 137 10.83 -6.86 -17.35
CA LEU A 137 11.96 -6.92 -18.27
C LEU A 137 13.20 -6.20 -17.70
N CYS A 138 12.99 -5.10 -16.99
CA CYS A 138 14.07 -4.33 -16.39
C CYS A 138 14.48 -4.81 -15.01
N ASN A 139 13.96 -5.92 -14.47
CA ASN A 139 14.22 -6.38 -13.11
C ASN A 139 14.07 -5.26 -12.07
N ALA A 140 12.90 -4.59 -12.05
CA ALA A 140 12.56 -3.48 -11.17
C ALA A 140 11.44 -3.89 -10.19
N PRO A 141 11.77 -4.63 -9.11
CA PRO A 141 10.78 -5.28 -8.26
C PRO A 141 9.83 -4.30 -7.55
N ASP A 142 10.34 -3.13 -7.12
CA ASP A 142 9.52 -2.12 -6.44
C ASP A 142 8.45 -1.51 -7.35
N LEU A 143 8.83 -1.21 -8.61
CA LEU A 143 7.88 -0.72 -9.61
C LEU A 143 6.87 -1.81 -9.97
N ARG A 144 7.34 -3.05 -10.15
CA ARG A 144 6.48 -4.22 -10.40
C ARG A 144 5.42 -4.38 -9.30
N LEU A 145 5.82 -4.28 -8.03
CA LEU A 145 4.90 -4.36 -6.90
C LEU A 145 3.88 -3.23 -6.89
N LYS A 146 4.29 -2.00 -7.22
CA LYS A 146 3.37 -0.85 -7.30
C LYS A 146 2.36 -1.01 -8.43
N CYS A 147 2.79 -1.48 -9.59
CA CYS A 147 1.88 -1.79 -10.70
C CYS A 147 0.86 -2.84 -10.26
N MET A 148 1.33 -3.94 -9.65
CA MET A 148 0.46 -5.02 -9.20
C MET A 148 -0.57 -4.58 -8.14
N LYS A 149 -0.20 -3.65 -7.25
CA LYS A 149 -1.15 -3.03 -6.31
C LYS A 149 -2.22 -2.20 -7.03
N LEU A 150 -1.85 -1.40 -8.05
CA LEU A 150 -2.80 -0.63 -8.83
C LEU A 150 -3.75 -1.55 -9.60
N LEU A 151 -3.20 -2.56 -10.28
CA LEU A 151 -3.94 -3.62 -10.97
C LEU A 151 -4.98 -4.25 -10.03
N SER A 152 -4.57 -4.71 -8.85
CA SER A 152 -5.45 -5.36 -7.88
C SER A 152 -6.50 -4.45 -7.25
N ASN A 153 -6.32 -3.12 -7.30
CA ASN A 153 -7.27 -2.17 -6.73
C ASN A 153 -8.27 -1.66 -7.77
N ASN A 154 -7.88 -1.61 -9.05
CA ASN A 154 -8.64 -0.99 -10.13
C ASN A 154 -8.88 -1.95 -11.30
N PHE A 155 -8.84 -3.26 -11.06
CA PHE A 155 -8.86 -4.28 -12.12
C PHE A 155 -10.00 -4.10 -13.11
N LYS A 156 -11.20 -3.73 -12.64
CA LYS A 156 -12.35 -3.48 -13.51
C LYS A 156 -12.07 -2.42 -14.59
N ALA A 157 -11.43 -1.31 -14.21
CA ALA A 157 -11.09 -0.24 -15.14
C ALA A 157 -9.90 -0.65 -16.03
N VAL A 158 -8.91 -1.34 -15.47
CA VAL A 158 -7.76 -1.86 -16.23
C VAL A 158 -8.22 -2.83 -17.33
N ALA A 159 -9.17 -3.72 -17.03
CA ALA A 159 -9.67 -4.72 -17.98
C ALA A 159 -10.28 -4.11 -19.25
N GLU A 160 -10.69 -2.83 -19.19
CA GLU A 160 -11.26 -2.10 -20.33
C GLU A 160 -10.19 -1.46 -21.22
N THR A 161 -8.96 -1.27 -20.70
CA THR A 161 -7.84 -0.63 -21.41
C THR A 161 -7.35 -1.42 -22.62
N GLU A 162 -6.80 -0.71 -23.59
CA GLU A 162 -6.14 -1.33 -24.74
C GLU A 162 -4.92 -2.15 -24.33
N GLY A 163 -4.12 -1.66 -23.37
CA GLY A 163 -2.96 -2.38 -22.85
C GLY A 163 -3.33 -3.75 -22.27
N TRP A 164 -4.44 -3.84 -21.53
CA TRP A 164 -4.92 -5.14 -21.04
C TRP A 164 -5.37 -6.05 -22.19
N LYS A 165 -6.19 -5.56 -23.12
CA LYS A 165 -6.65 -6.35 -24.27
C LYS A 165 -5.48 -6.85 -25.13
N PHE A 166 -4.46 -6.02 -25.33
CA PHE A 166 -3.23 -6.40 -26.00
C PHE A 166 -2.51 -7.53 -25.24
N LEU A 167 -2.38 -7.40 -23.92
CA LEU A 167 -1.79 -8.44 -23.08
C LEU A 167 -2.50 -9.79 -23.25
N GLN A 168 -3.84 -9.81 -23.22
CA GLN A 168 -4.62 -11.04 -23.38
C GLN A 168 -4.34 -11.76 -24.71
N ASN A 169 -4.13 -11.00 -25.79
CA ASN A 169 -3.90 -11.55 -27.11
C ASN A 169 -2.45 -12.03 -27.33
N HIS A 170 -1.49 -11.48 -26.60
CA HIS A 170 -0.07 -11.66 -26.89
C HIS A 170 0.75 -12.34 -25.79
N ASP A 171 0.28 -12.33 -24.53
CA ASP A 171 0.93 -13.02 -23.40
C ASP A 171 -0.10 -13.60 -22.41
N PRO A 172 -0.78 -14.70 -22.77
CA PRO A 172 -1.78 -15.34 -21.91
C PRO A 172 -1.22 -15.87 -20.58
N TYR A 173 0.08 -16.19 -20.55
CA TYR A 173 0.73 -16.65 -19.32
C TYR A 173 0.88 -15.51 -18.32
N LEU A 174 1.25 -14.32 -18.79
CA LEU A 174 1.31 -13.14 -17.93
C LEU A 174 -0.08 -12.69 -17.47
N GLU A 175 -1.09 -12.77 -18.32
CA GLU A 175 -2.47 -12.57 -17.90
C GLU A 175 -2.82 -13.48 -16.71
N LEU A 176 -2.58 -14.80 -16.85
CA LEU A 176 -2.86 -15.77 -15.80
C LEU A 176 -2.09 -15.45 -14.50
N GLU A 177 -0.81 -15.08 -14.59
CA GLU A 177 0.00 -14.66 -13.43
C GLU A 177 -0.64 -13.48 -12.69
N ILE A 178 -1.11 -12.47 -13.44
CA ILE A 178 -1.77 -11.29 -12.88
C ILE A 178 -3.10 -11.68 -12.22
N LEU A 179 -3.93 -12.46 -12.92
CA LEU A 179 -5.25 -12.87 -12.41
C LEU A 179 -5.14 -13.70 -11.14
N GLN A 180 -4.20 -14.65 -11.09
CA GLN A 180 -3.91 -15.43 -9.87
C GLN A 180 -3.50 -14.53 -8.71
N PHE A 181 -2.61 -13.56 -8.95
CA PHE A 181 -2.23 -12.61 -7.92
C PHE A 181 -3.45 -11.82 -7.39
N ILE A 182 -4.31 -11.35 -8.28
CA ILE A 182 -5.51 -10.58 -7.93
C ILE A 182 -6.47 -11.43 -7.10
N ASP A 183 -6.79 -12.65 -7.53
CA ASP A 183 -7.66 -13.57 -6.80
C ASP A 183 -7.12 -13.87 -5.40
N GLU A 184 -5.83 -14.17 -5.27
CA GLU A 184 -5.21 -14.38 -3.97
C GLU A 184 -5.26 -13.13 -3.10
N ALA A 185 -5.04 -11.94 -3.67
CA ALA A 185 -5.09 -10.69 -2.94
C ALA A 185 -6.51 -10.39 -2.44
N GLU A 186 -7.54 -10.66 -3.26
CA GLU A 186 -8.94 -10.54 -2.87
C GLU A 186 -9.32 -11.54 -1.78
N SER A 187 -8.92 -12.81 -1.94
CA SER A 187 -9.11 -13.87 -0.95
C SER A 187 -8.49 -13.49 0.40
N ARG A 188 -7.25 -12.98 0.41
CA ARG A 188 -6.58 -12.49 1.62
C ARG A 188 -7.33 -11.30 2.24
N ARG A 189 -7.82 -10.35 1.46
CA ARG A 189 -8.62 -9.21 1.94
C ARG A 189 -9.93 -9.68 2.57
N LYS A 190 -10.63 -10.59 1.92
CA LYS A 190 -11.90 -11.17 2.39
C LYS A 190 -11.72 -11.93 3.71
N MET A 191 -10.67 -12.73 3.83
CA MET A 191 -10.34 -13.42 5.09
C MET A 191 -10.02 -12.43 6.21
N ARG A 192 -9.19 -11.40 5.94
CA ARG A 192 -8.89 -10.35 6.93
C ARG A 192 -10.14 -9.59 7.37
N ARG A 193 -11.06 -9.30 6.46
CA ARG A 193 -12.34 -8.64 6.77
C ARG A 193 -13.20 -9.51 7.68
N ARG A 194 -13.40 -10.79 7.32
CA ARG A 194 -14.15 -11.77 8.12
C ARG A 194 -13.57 -11.93 9.52
N ARG A 195 -12.24 -12.05 9.64
CA ARG A 195 -11.56 -12.17 10.93
C ARG A 195 -11.77 -10.92 11.80
N ARG A 196 -11.69 -9.72 11.23
CA ARG A 196 -11.96 -8.46 11.94
C ARG A 196 -13.42 -8.36 12.38
N GLU A 197 -14.37 -8.71 11.51
CA GLU A 197 -15.81 -8.74 11.82
C GLU A 197 -16.09 -9.72 12.97
N GLN A 198 -15.59 -10.95 12.89
CA GLN A 198 -15.73 -11.97 13.95
C GLN A 198 -15.11 -11.51 15.27
N GLN A 199 -13.91 -10.92 15.23
CA GLN A 199 -13.24 -10.42 16.42
C GLN A 199 -14.02 -9.26 17.06
N SER A 200 -14.56 -8.34 16.26
CA SER A 200 -15.41 -7.25 16.75
C SER A 200 -16.68 -7.78 17.42
N LEU A 201 -17.33 -8.79 16.83
CA LEU A 201 -18.52 -9.42 17.42
C LEU A 201 -18.20 -10.11 18.74
N TYR A 202 -17.07 -10.82 18.81
CA TYR A 202 -16.62 -11.47 20.05
C TYR A 202 -16.38 -10.45 21.17
N ILE A 203 -15.69 -9.34 20.87
CA ILE A 203 -15.42 -8.28 21.86
C ILE A 203 -16.72 -7.64 22.36
N GLN A 204 -17.66 -7.34 21.47
CA GLN A 204 -18.98 -6.79 21.87
C GLN A 204 -19.75 -7.78 22.76
N LEU A 205 -19.69 -9.07 22.44
CA LEU A 205 -20.35 -10.10 23.22
C LEU A 205 -19.71 -10.28 24.59
N SER A 206 -18.37 -10.30 24.68
CA SER A 206 -17.67 -10.38 25.97
C SER A 206 -17.95 -9.15 26.81
N GLU A 207 -17.95 -7.95 26.23
CA GLU A 207 -18.31 -6.72 26.94
C GLU A 207 -19.76 -6.78 27.48
N ALA A 208 -20.70 -7.31 26.68
CA ALA A 208 -22.07 -7.50 27.12
C ALA A 208 -22.19 -8.54 28.26
N MET A 209 -21.38 -9.61 28.25
CA MET A 209 -21.34 -10.59 29.34
C MET A 209 -20.81 -9.95 30.63
N ASP A 210 -19.72 -9.20 30.57
CA ASP A 210 -19.18 -8.48 31.74
C ASP A 210 -20.21 -7.50 32.31
N CYS A 211 -20.90 -6.75 31.43
CA CYS A 211 -21.92 -5.80 31.85
C CYS A 211 -23.13 -6.51 32.47
N LEU A 212 -23.53 -7.66 31.92
CA LEU A 212 -24.62 -8.46 32.46
C LEU A 212 -24.29 -8.94 33.87
N GLU A 213 -23.09 -9.46 34.08
CA GLU A 213 -22.60 -9.89 35.38
C GLU A 213 -22.55 -8.71 36.35
N HIS A 214 -21.91 -7.60 35.99
CA HIS A 214 -21.86 -6.36 36.79
C HIS A 214 -23.26 -5.86 37.20
N ILE A 215 -24.22 -5.78 36.27
CA ILE A 215 -25.59 -5.36 36.59
C ILE A 215 -26.23 -6.33 37.60
N CYS A 216 -26.01 -7.64 37.42
CA CYS A 216 -26.64 -8.65 38.26
C CYS A 216 -25.93 -8.91 39.59
N SER A 217 -24.66 -8.54 39.75
CA SER A 217 -23.88 -8.75 40.97
C SER A 217 -23.77 -7.50 41.84
N GLU A 218 -23.39 -6.38 41.23
CA GLU A 218 -23.12 -5.10 41.90
C GLU A 218 -24.30 -4.15 41.78
N GLY A 219 -25.08 -4.28 40.69
CA GLY A 219 -26.10 -3.30 40.32
C GLY A 219 -25.51 -2.15 39.52
N CYS A 220 -26.33 -1.56 38.66
CA CYS A 220 -25.91 -0.48 37.78
C CYS A 220 -27.06 0.50 37.56
N THR A 221 -26.90 1.75 38.03
CA THR A 221 -27.80 2.92 37.87
C THR A 221 -29.27 2.70 38.27
N SER A 222 -29.99 1.83 37.56
CA SER A 222 -31.43 1.65 37.67
C SER A 222 -31.90 0.19 37.63
N VAL A 223 -30.97 -0.77 37.55
CA VAL A 223 -31.23 -2.21 37.63
C VAL A 223 -30.13 -2.83 38.49
N GLY A 224 -30.49 -3.72 39.41
CA GLY A 224 -29.53 -4.46 40.21
C GLY A 224 -30.16 -5.58 41.02
N PRO A 225 -29.37 -6.23 41.89
CA PRO A 225 -29.85 -7.27 42.81
C PRO A 225 -30.99 -6.76 43.70
N SER A 226 -31.92 -7.66 44.07
CA SER A 226 -33.07 -7.30 44.91
C SER A 226 -32.69 -6.85 46.33
N ASP A 227 -31.51 -7.23 46.80
CA ASP A 227 -30.92 -6.93 48.11
C ASP A 227 -30.05 -5.65 48.12
N MET A 228 -29.88 -4.98 46.97
CA MET A 228 -29.00 -3.81 46.83
C MET A 228 -29.76 -2.48 46.83
N ASP A 229 -29.25 -1.51 47.60
CA ASP A 229 -29.71 -0.11 47.56
C ASP A 229 -29.02 0.66 46.42
N LEU A 230 -29.74 0.83 45.31
CA LEU A 230 -29.26 1.50 44.10
C LEU A 230 -29.03 3.02 44.27
N SER A 231 -29.48 3.62 45.38
CA SER A 231 -29.32 5.06 45.65
C SER A 231 -27.86 5.52 45.77
N LYS A 232 -26.92 4.57 45.93
CA LYS A 232 -25.47 4.82 46.03
C LYS A 232 -24.75 4.93 44.68
N HIS A 233 -25.32 4.44 43.58
CA HIS A 233 -24.72 4.48 42.24
C HIS A 233 -25.33 5.59 41.37
N LYS A 234 -24.98 6.85 41.69
CA LYS A 234 -25.57 8.04 41.04
C LYS A 234 -24.91 8.45 39.70
N GLY A 235 -23.78 7.85 39.34
CA GLY A 235 -23.04 8.14 38.09
C GLY A 235 -23.16 7.04 37.04
N PRO A 236 -23.01 7.37 35.73
CA PRO A 236 -22.90 6.37 34.68
C PRO A 236 -21.63 5.53 34.87
N CYS A 237 -21.72 4.20 34.73
CA CYS A 237 -20.56 3.32 34.82
C CYS A 237 -19.63 3.48 33.60
N SER A 238 -18.41 2.97 33.68
CA SER A 238 -17.41 3.07 32.60
C SER A 238 -17.88 2.48 31.26
N LYS A 239 -18.74 1.46 31.29
CA LYS A 239 -19.37 0.83 30.11
C LYS A 239 -20.84 1.26 29.94
N PHE A 240 -21.13 2.55 30.15
CA PHE A 240 -22.51 3.08 30.23
C PHE A 240 -23.39 2.71 29.04
N SER A 241 -22.91 2.80 27.81
CA SER A 241 -23.71 2.49 26.60
C SER A 241 -24.21 1.05 26.59
N THR A 242 -23.32 0.09 26.84
CA THR A 242 -23.63 -1.35 26.88
C THR A 242 -24.49 -1.68 28.10
N CYS A 243 -24.13 -1.18 29.28
CA CYS A 243 -24.94 -1.36 30.49
C CYS A 243 -26.35 -0.77 30.34
N HIS A 244 -26.48 0.43 29.80
CA HIS A 244 -27.78 1.07 29.60
C HIS A 244 -28.66 0.26 28.64
N GLY A 245 -28.10 -0.22 27.53
CA GLY A 245 -28.81 -1.12 26.60
C GLY A 245 -29.30 -2.40 27.27
N LEU A 246 -28.46 -3.04 28.08
CA LEU A 246 -28.83 -4.23 28.85
C LEU A 246 -29.88 -3.94 29.93
N GLN A 247 -29.75 -2.84 30.67
CA GLN A 247 -30.74 -2.40 31.67
C GLN A 247 -32.13 -2.23 31.06
N LEU A 248 -32.24 -1.64 29.87
CA LEU A 248 -33.50 -1.51 29.14
C LEU A 248 -34.09 -2.89 28.77
N LEU A 249 -33.25 -3.83 28.34
CA LEU A 249 -33.68 -5.19 28.05
C LEU A 249 -34.11 -5.94 29.32
N ILE A 250 -33.42 -5.77 30.47
CA ILE A 250 -33.78 -6.39 31.75
C ILE A 250 -35.12 -5.84 32.24
N LYS A 251 -35.29 -4.51 32.25
CA LYS A 251 -36.55 -3.87 32.65
C LYS A 251 -37.73 -4.32 31.79
N HIS A 252 -37.53 -4.38 30.47
CA HIS A 252 -38.53 -4.92 29.56
C HIS A 252 -38.81 -6.40 29.86
N PHE A 253 -37.78 -7.21 30.07
CA PHE A 253 -37.93 -8.63 30.36
C PHE A 253 -38.72 -8.91 31.65
N GLY A 254 -38.56 -8.06 32.68
CA GLY A 254 -39.31 -8.16 33.93
C GLY A 254 -40.78 -7.74 33.83
N THR A 255 -41.13 -6.87 32.88
CA THR A 255 -42.48 -6.26 32.78
C THR A 255 -43.29 -6.73 31.56
N CYS A 256 -42.69 -7.47 30.63
CA CYS A 256 -43.33 -7.83 29.35
C CYS A 256 -44.27 -9.04 29.47
N MET A 257 -45.57 -8.79 29.30
CA MET A 257 -46.61 -9.83 29.32
C MET A 257 -46.53 -10.81 28.14
N LYS A 258 -45.95 -10.42 27.00
CA LYS A 258 -45.79 -11.28 25.80
C LYS A 258 -44.59 -12.24 25.89
N ARG A 259 -43.85 -12.22 27.00
CA ARG A 259 -42.67 -13.05 27.24
C ARG A 259 -43.03 -14.54 27.37
N VAL A 260 -44.08 -14.84 28.12
CA VAL A 260 -44.48 -16.21 28.51
C VAL A 260 -44.78 -17.08 27.28
N ASN A 261 -45.42 -16.49 26.27
CA ASN A 261 -45.79 -17.18 25.04
C ASN A 261 -44.69 -17.14 23.97
N GLY A 262 -43.49 -16.64 24.30
CA GLY A 262 -42.40 -16.50 23.34
C GLY A 262 -42.71 -15.56 22.17
N GLY A 263 -43.62 -14.60 22.33
CA GLY A 263 -44.05 -13.69 21.27
C GLY A 263 -43.16 -12.45 21.11
N CYS A 264 -42.32 -12.12 22.09
CA CYS A 264 -41.51 -10.89 22.07
C CYS A 264 -40.05 -11.12 21.67
N LEU A 265 -39.60 -10.49 20.57
CA LEU A 265 -38.22 -10.54 20.09
C LEU A 265 -37.20 -10.01 21.10
N ARG A 266 -37.52 -8.94 21.85
CA ARG A 266 -36.62 -8.38 22.88
C ARG A 266 -36.41 -9.35 24.03
N CYS A 267 -37.48 -10.01 24.47
CA CYS A 267 -37.39 -11.03 25.51
C CYS A 267 -36.63 -12.26 25.03
N LYS A 268 -36.80 -12.70 23.78
CA LYS A 268 -36.02 -13.80 23.20
C LYS A 268 -34.53 -13.51 23.23
N ARG A 269 -34.11 -12.30 22.83
CA ARG A 269 -32.70 -11.88 22.87
C ARG A 269 -32.14 -11.88 24.28
N MET A 270 -32.88 -11.34 25.25
CA MET A 270 -32.45 -11.36 26.65
C MET A 270 -32.32 -12.80 27.18
N TRP A 271 -33.28 -13.67 26.86
CA TRP A 271 -33.24 -15.07 27.25
C TRP A 271 -32.02 -15.80 26.67
N GLN A 272 -31.66 -15.49 25.42
CA GLN A 272 -30.44 -16.01 24.80
C GLN A 272 -29.16 -15.53 25.50
N LEU A 273 -29.10 -14.28 25.96
CA LEU A 273 -27.96 -13.76 26.72
C LEU A 273 -27.79 -14.48 28.06
N PHE A 274 -28.88 -14.66 28.81
CA PHE A 274 -28.84 -15.42 30.06
C PHE A 274 -28.41 -16.88 29.85
N ARG A 275 -28.96 -17.54 28.82
CA ARG A 275 -28.58 -18.91 28.47
C ARG A 275 -27.11 -19.01 28.06
N LEU A 276 -26.61 -18.03 27.31
CA LEU A 276 -25.21 -17.97 26.94
C LEU A 276 -24.31 -17.80 28.16
N HIS A 277 -24.63 -16.87 29.06
CA HIS A 277 -23.90 -16.71 30.32
C HIS A 277 -23.87 -18.00 31.14
N SER A 278 -25.02 -18.66 31.33
CA SER A 278 -25.11 -19.95 32.04
C SER A 278 -24.18 -21.02 31.47
N SER A 279 -23.98 -21.04 30.14
CA SER A 279 -23.10 -22.03 29.50
C SER A 279 -21.60 -21.76 29.66
N ILE A 280 -21.20 -20.54 30.03
CA ILE A 280 -19.80 -20.13 30.18
C ILE A 280 -19.42 -19.75 31.62
N CYS A 281 -20.39 -19.72 32.53
CA CYS A 281 -20.16 -19.35 33.93
C CYS A 281 -19.34 -20.44 34.65
N GLY A 282 -18.20 -20.05 35.22
CA GLY A 282 -17.33 -20.94 36.00
C GLY A 282 -17.78 -21.19 37.44
N GLN A 283 -18.73 -20.38 37.95
CA GLN A 283 -19.18 -20.41 39.34
C GLN A 283 -20.72 -20.29 39.44
N PRO A 284 -21.48 -21.29 38.98
CA PRO A 284 -22.94 -21.21 38.88
C PRO A 284 -23.66 -21.10 40.23
N ASP A 285 -23.06 -21.54 41.34
CA ASP A 285 -23.68 -21.52 42.67
C ASP A 285 -23.62 -20.14 43.35
N GLU A 286 -22.63 -19.33 42.99
CA GLU A 286 -22.43 -17.97 43.51
C GLU A 286 -22.91 -16.90 42.50
N CYS A 287 -23.25 -17.32 41.28
CA CYS A 287 -23.66 -16.41 40.22
C CYS A 287 -25.06 -15.83 40.44
N ARG A 288 -25.14 -14.50 40.39
CA ARG A 288 -26.39 -13.74 40.54
C ARG A 288 -27.11 -13.46 39.20
N VAL A 289 -26.57 -13.90 38.07
CA VAL A 289 -27.20 -13.72 36.76
C VAL A 289 -28.44 -14.61 36.63
N PRO A 290 -29.61 -14.05 36.24
CA PRO A 290 -30.83 -14.83 36.04
C PRO A 290 -30.64 -16.03 35.11
N LEU A 291 -31.28 -17.15 35.44
CA LEU A 291 -31.22 -18.41 34.68
C LEU A 291 -29.83 -19.08 34.65
N CYS A 292 -28.82 -18.55 35.35
CA CYS A 292 -27.52 -19.20 35.49
C CYS A 292 -27.60 -20.42 36.43
N ARG A 293 -28.34 -20.30 37.53
CA ARG A 293 -28.64 -21.40 38.45
C ARG A 293 -29.93 -22.12 38.02
N LYS A 294 -29.93 -23.46 38.02
CA LYS A 294 -31.11 -24.28 37.69
C LYS A 294 -32.24 -24.20 38.72
N SER A 295 -32.06 -23.50 39.83
CA SER A 295 -33.00 -23.44 40.94
C SER A 295 -33.23 -21.99 41.35
N ILE A 296 -34.52 -21.63 41.52
CA ILE A 296 -35.09 -20.35 41.99
C ILE A 296 -35.60 -19.44 40.86
N TRP A 297 -36.77 -19.79 40.32
CA TRP A 297 -37.83 -18.80 40.04
C TRP A 297 -38.79 -18.86 41.22
N ASN A 298 -38.55 -18.04 42.23
CA ASN A 298 -39.59 -17.45 43.08
C ASN A 298 -39.20 -15.98 43.20
N CYS A 299 -40.17 -15.07 43.04
CA CYS A 299 -40.03 -13.61 43.00
C CYS A 299 -39.85 -12.97 41.60
N ILE A 300 -40.84 -13.13 40.72
CA ILE A 300 -41.46 -11.98 40.01
C ILE A 300 -42.96 -12.30 39.85
N SER A 301 -43.71 -11.98 40.89
CA SER A 301 -45.16 -11.81 40.93
C SER A 301 -45.45 -10.77 42.00
#